data_AF-A0A838VJR3-F1
#
_entry.id   AF-A0A838VJR3-F1
#
_cell.length_a   1.000
_cell.length_b   1.000
_cell.length_c   1.000
_cell.angle_alpha   90.00
_cell.angle_beta   90.00
_cell.angle_gamma   90.00
#
_symmetry.space_group_name_H-M   'P 1'
#
loop_
_entity.id
_entity.type
_entity.pdbx_description
1 polymer ?
#
loop_
_entity_poly.entity_id
_entity_poly.type
_entity_poly.pdbx_seq_one_letter_code
_entity_poly.pdbx_strand_id
1 'polypeptide(L)'
;MTYSPEPTIILGGGFAGLFAALHLSHKNYPHPIILVDQQERFTFNPLLYEFLSGEMGEDQICPRYEELLAGSGVKFMQDTVAGIDLRQRQVELASTTYTYSNLVLALGCTSCYLNVEGAQEHSLPFRTGTQAVTLAKKLRDCLENASKITDAEERRKLLTVAIVGAGPSGVELAATLADLLPIWYRELGGNGEEIRVVLLDRGTEILAGGPRGGVKSALLEAANEALATRHVPVELLLETTVNAVSQNSIKFTRHDQTQELAAATVIWTAGIATNPLLEDLPISPAHRDQRGRLQVTPTLQLVDFPEVFAGGDCAANTTDSHPPTAQVT
;
A
#
# COMPACT_ATOMS: atom_id res chain seq x y z
N MET A 1 28.71 -1.06 37.48
CA MET A 1 28.33 -1.30 36.08
C MET A 1 26.96 -0.66 35.90
N THR A 2 26.89 0.51 35.28
CA THR A 2 25.61 1.13 34.90
C THR A 2 25.01 0.27 33.80
N TYR A 3 23.98 -0.51 34.14
CA TYR A 3 23.21 -1.28 33.18
C TYR A 3 22.58 -0.28 32.22
N SER A 4 23.12 -0.13 31.00
CA SER A 4 22.39 0.60 29.98
C SER A 4 21.11 -0.21 29.73
N PRO A 5 19.93 0.37 29.97
CA PRO A 5 18.69 -0.37 29.81
C PRO A 5 18.56 -0.85 28.36
N GLU A 6 18.18 -2.11 28.17
CA GLU A 6 17.93 -2.66 26.84
C GLU A 6 16.91 -1.79 26.09
N PRO A 7 17.14 -1.52 24.80
CA PRO A 7 16.31 -0.60 24.03
C PRO A 7 14.90 -1.17 23.82
N THR A 8 13.96 -0.26 23.58
CA THR A 8 12.71 -0.59 22.90
C THR A 8 12.95 -0.52 21.40
N ILE A 9 12.69 -1.63 20.70
CA ILE A 9 12.89 -1.74 19.26
C ILE A 9 11.54 -1.65 18.56
N ILE A 10 11.45 -0.82 17.53
CA ILE A 10 10.27 -0.64 16.70
C ILE A 10 10.63 -1.09 15.28
N LEU A 11 9.91 -2.08 14.76
CA LEU A 11 10.15 -2.65 13.43
C LEU A 11 9.10 -2.15 12.44
N GLY A 12 9.54 -1.39 11.45
CA GLY A 12 8.70 -0.70 10.46
C GLY A 12 8.44 0.76 10.85
N GLY A 13 8.83 1.68 9.98
CA GLY A 13 8.70 3.13 10.09
C GLY A 13 7.45 3.71 9.43
N GLY A 14 6.47 2.87 9.08
CA GLY A 14 5.15 3.34 8.65
C GLY A 14 4.41 4.12 9.74
N PHE A 15 3.13 4.39 9.53
CA PHE A 15 2.32 5.17 10.48
C PHE A 15 2.45 4.65 11.94
N ALA A 16 2.26 3.35 12.18
CA ALA A 16 2.29 2.82 13.54
C ALA A 16 3.65 3.04 14.21
N GLY A 17 4.74 2.72 13.52
CA GLY A 17 6.06 2.73 14.12
C GLY A 17 6.61 4.14 14.31
N LEU A 18 6.49 5.00 13.30
CA LEU A 18 6.97 6.38 13.39
C LEU A 18 6.21 7.15 14.48
N PHE A 19 4.87 7.07 14.49
CA PHE A 19 4.08 7.77 15.50
C PHE A 19 4.25 7.16 16.91
N ALA A 20 4.44 5.84 17.03
CA ALA A 20 4.81 5.23 18.31
C ALA A 20 6.15 5.76 18.82
N ALA A 21 7.18 5.82 17.96
CA ALA A 21 8.50 6.32 18.32
C ALA A 21 8.45 7.77 18.80
N LEU A 22 7.80 8.65 18.04
CA LEU A 22 7.63 10.07 18.38
C LEU A 22 6.79 10.24 19.66
N HIS A 23 5.73 9.45 19.84
CA HIS A 23 4.91 9.53 21.03
C HIS A 23 5.68 9.11 22.30
N LEU A 24 6.43 8.01 22.23
CA LEU A 24 7.27 7.56 23.35
C LEU A 24 8.34 8.61 23.69
N SER A 25 8.99 9.19 22.68
CA SER A 25 9.92 10.31 22.85
C SER A 25 9.25 11.49 23.56
N HIS A 26 8.10 11.97 23.08
CA HIS A 26 7.35 13.07 23.70
C HIS A 26 6.90 12.77 25.14
N LYS A 27 6.69 11.50 25.49
CA LYS A 27 6.35 11.08 26.85
C LYS A 27 7.57 10.94 27.78
N ASN A 28 8.77 11.32 27.31
CA ASN A 28 10.03 11.14 28.03
C ASN A 28 10.23 9.68 28.48
N TYR A 29 9.93 8.74 27.58
CA TYR A 29 10.09 7.31 27.85
C TYR A 29 11.54 7.00 28.27
N PRO A 30 11.77 6.27 29.38
CA PRO A 30 13.09 6.20 30.02
C PRO A 30 14.08 5.25 29.33
N HIS A 31 13.65 4.42 28.38
CA HIS A 31 14.52 3.49 27.66
C HIS A 31 14.91 4.04 26.28
N PRO A 32 16.11 3.73 25.78
CA PRO A 32 16.50 4.06 24.40
C PRO A 32 15.50 3.47 23.39
N ILE A 33 15.18 4.22 22.34
CA ILE A 33 14.25 3.81 21.29
C ILE A 33 15.03 3.66 19.99
N ILE A 34 14.90 2.51 19.33
CA ILE A 34 15.47 2.25 18.01
C ILE A 34 14.32 1.99 17.03
N LEU A 35 14.18 2.85 16.02
CA LEU A 35 13.28 2.63 14.89
C LEU A 35 14.05 2.01 13.73
N VAL A 36 13.61 0.84 13.29
CA VAL A 36 14.21 0.11 12.17
C VAL A 36 13.26 0.13 10.98
N ASP A 37 13.73 0.58 9.83
CA ASP A 37 13.03 0.41 8.54
C ASP A 37 14.05 0.15 7.42
N GLN A 38 13.65 -0.57 6.39
CA GLN A 38 14.50 -0.82 5.22
C GLN A 38 14.62 0.42 4.30
N GLN A 39 13.63 1.32 4.34
CA GLN A 39 13.59 2.56 3.57
C GLN A 39 14.19 3.73 4.35
N GLU A 40 14.86 4.65 3.68
CA GLU A 40 15.38 5.90 4.30
C GLU A 40 14.28 6.95 4.56
N ARG A 41 13.13 6.79 3.93
CA ARG A 41 12.05 7.76 3.90
C ARG A 41 10.73 7.15 4.37
N PHE A 42 10.00 7.95 5.14
CA PHE A 42 8.60 7.69 5.42
C PHE A 42 7.78 7.87 4.14
N THR A 43 6.65 7.18 4.00
CA THR A 43 5.69 7.47 2.92
C THR A 43 4.35 7.84 3.53
N PHE A 44 3.91 9.08 3.29
CA PHE A 44 2.57 9.48 3.67
C PHE A 44 1.58 9.04 2.57
N ASN A 45 1.15 7.77 2.65
CA ASN A 45 0.32 7.10 1.64
C ASN A 45 -0.88 7.94 1.12
N PRO A 46 -1.61 8.71 1.97
CA PRO A 46 -2.74 9.51 1.48
C PRO A 46 -2.39 10.56 0.42
N LEU A 47 -1.14 11.05 0.36
CA LEU A 47 -0.72 12.09 -0.59
C LEU A 47 0.04 11.54 -1.80
N LEU A 48 0.12 10.22 -1.98
CA LEU A 48 0.78 9.63 -3.16
C LEU A 48 0.15 10.10 -4.48
N TYR A 49 -1.15 10.44 -4.47
CA TYR A 49 -1.86 10.94 -5.65
C TYR A 49 -1.49 12.40 -5.97
N GLU A 50 -1.17 13.22 -4.96
CA GLU A 50 -0.71 14.61 -5.15
C GLU A 50 0.68 14.66 -5.78
N PHE A 51 1.49 13.62 -5.57
CA PHE A 51 2.72 13.45 -6.33
C PHE A 51 2.44 13.17 -7.82
N LEU A 52 1.43 12.35 -8.13
CA LEU A 52 1.04 12.11 -9.53
C LEU A 52 0.53 13.38 -10.20
N SER A 53 -0.26 14.22 -9.50
CA SER A 53 -0.74 15.50 -10.03
C SER A 53 0.38 16.55 -10.20
N GLY A 54 1.52 16.35 -9.55
CA GLY A 54 2.63 17.30 -9.52
C GLY A 54 2.40 18.46 -8.54
N GLU A 55 1.37 18.40 -7.71
CA GLU A 55 1.08 19.38 -6.65
C GLU A 55 2.08 19.28 -5.49
N MET A 56 2.65 18.10 -5.27
CA MET A 56 3.70 17.87 -4.28
C MET A 56 4.93 17.20 -4.88
N GLY A 57 6.10 17.65 -4.43
CA GLY A 57 7.38 17.01 -4.72
C GLY A 57 7.61 15.74 -3.88
N GLU A 58 8.52 14.88 -4.35
CA GLU A 58 8.86 13.63 -3.66
C GLU A 58 9.30 13.86 -2.20
N ASP A 59 10.08 14.90 -1.92
CA ASP A 59 10.54 15.21 -0.56
C ASP A 59 9.40 15.63 0.38
N GLN A 60 8.27 16.13 -0.15
CA GLN A 60 7.12 16.53 0.66
C GLN A 60 6.24 15.32 1.03
N ILE A 61 6.07 14.38 0.11
CA ILE A 61 5.30 13.16 0.35
C ILE A 61 6.10 12.06 1.07
N CYS A 62 7.42 12.08 0.89
CA CYS A 62 8.36 11.07 1.40
C CYS A 62 9.52 11.70 2.18
N PRO A 63 9.28 12.35 3.33
CA PRO A 63 10.31 12.96 4.15
C PRO A 63 11.29 11.91 4.72
N ARG A 64 12.53 12.33 4.96
CA ARG A 64 13.58 11.44 5.53
C ARG A 64 13.30 11.19 7.01
N TYR A 65 13.52 9.96 7.48
CA TYR A 65 13.36 9.66 8.91
C TYR A 65 14.29 10.51 9.80
N GLU A 66 15.49 10.83 9.31
CA GLU A 66 16.44 11.70 10.01
C GLU A 66 15.85 13.09 10.32
N GLU A 67 15.07 13.64 9.39
CA GLU A 67 14.41 14.94 9.55
C GLU A 67 13.22 14.84 10.51
N LEU A 68 12.40 13.80 10.35
CA LEU A 68 11.21 13.57 11.18
C LEU A 68 11.55 13.28 12.64
N LEU A 69 12.67 12.60 12.88
CA LEU A 69 13.12 12.20 14.21
C LEU A 69 14.12 13.19 14.83
N ALA A 70 14.44 14.27 14.13
CA ALA A 70 15.38 15.28 14.62
C ALA A 70 14.94 15.82 16.00
N GLY A 71 15.86 15.78 16.97
CA GLY A 71 15.59 16.25 18.33
C GLY A 71 14.74 15.31 19.21
N SER A 72 14.24 14.19 18.68
CA SER A 72 13.43 13.23 19.44
C SER A 72 14.26 12.30 20.36
N GLY A 73 15.55 12.16 20.10
CA GLY A 73 16.40 11.17 20.77
C GLY A 73 16.15 9.72 20.35
N VAL A 74 15.23 9.48 19.41
CA VAL A 74 15.03 8.17 18.77
C VAL A 74 16.19 7.92 17.81
N LYS A 75 16.79 6.73 17.89
CA LYS A 75 17.79 6.29 16.93
C LYS A 75 17.10 5.65 15.73
N PHE A 76 17.25 6.25 14.55
CA PHE A 76 16.86 5.61 13.30
C PHE A 76 17.94 4.63 12.83
N MET A 77 17.51 3.50 12.29
CA MET A 77 18.37 2.50 11.67
C MET A 77 17.76 2.04 10.35
N GLN A 78 18.40 2.44 9.25
CA GLN A 78 18.05 1.92 7.94
C GLN A 78 18.64 0.52 7.78
N ASP A 79 17.84 -0.53 8.00
CA ASP A 79 18.28 -1.92 7.91
C ASP A 79 17.10 -2.86 7.62
N THR A 80 17.40 -4.05 7.13
CA THR A 80 16.42 -5.11 6.85
C THR A 80 16.35 -6.07 8.04
N VAL A 81 15.13 -6.33 8.52
CA VAL A 81 14.88 -7.37 9.52
C VAL A 81 14.99 -8.74 8.85
N ALA A 82 15.94 -9.55 9.31
CA ALA A 82 16.18 -10.91 8.83
C ALA A 82 15.44 -11.96 9.68
N GLY A 83 15.21 -11.68 10.96
CA GLY A 83 14.56 -12.62 11.87
C GLY A 83 14.10 -11.96 13.18
N ILE A 84 13.11 -12.58 13.83
CA ILE A 84 12.58 -12.14 15.12
C ILE A 84 12.47 -13.37 16.04
N ASP A 85 13.29 -13.43 17.08
CA ASP A 85 13.20 -14.46 18.12
C ASP A 85 12.52 -13.88 19.38
N LEU A 86 11.21 -14.14 19.48
CA LEU A 86 10.40 -13.68 20.61
C LEU A 86 10.79 -14.36 21.94
N ARG A 87 11.35 -15.57 21.91
CA ARG A 87 11.70 -16.33 23.13
C ARG A 87 13.01 -15.82 23.72
N GLN A 88 13.97 -15.46 22.86
CA GLN A 88 15.25 -14.91 23.27
C GLN A 88 15.26 -13.38 23.36
N ARG A 89 14.14 -12.73 23.00
CA ARG A 89 14.00 -11.27 22.91
C ARG A 89 15.05 -10.63 22.02
N GLN A 90 15.22 -11.22 20.84
CA GLN A 90 16.21 -10.78 19.86
C GLN A 90 15.56 -10.42 18.52
N VAL A 91 16.09 -9.37 17.91
CA VAL A 91 15.83 -9.04 16.51
C VAL A 91 17.14 -9.18 15.75
N GLU A 92 17.11 -9.99 14.71
CA GLU A 92 18.21 -10.13 13.76
C GLU A 92 17.97 -9.17 12.60
N LEU A 93 18.89 -8.23 12.42
CA LEU A 93 18.97 -7.37 11.24
C LEU A 93 20.07 -7.87 10.31
N ALA A 94 20.07 -7.44 9.06
CA ALA A 94 21.10 -7.83 8.12
C ALA A 94 22.50 -7.40 8.57
N SER A 95 22.62 -6.28 9.29
CA SER A 95 23.92 -5.80 9.78
C SER A 95 24.31 -6.25 11.19
N THR A 96 23.34 -6.56 12.05
CA THR A 96 23.58 -6.80 13.48
C THR A 96 22.38 -7.46 14.16
N THR A 97 22.60 -8.02 15.35
CA THR A 97 21.53 -8.51 16.24
C THR A 97 21.37 -7.58 17.43
N TYR A 98 20.14 -7.35 17.88
CA TYR A 98 19.82 -6.59 19.08
C TYR A 98 18.99 -7.43 20.06
N THR A 99 19.29 -7.33 21.36
CA THR A 99 18.32 -7.69 22.42
C THR A 99 17.43 -6.50 22.73
N TYR A 100 16.19 -6.75 23.15
CA TYR A 100 15.22 -5.71 23.47
C TYR A 100 14.54 -5.91 24.82
N SER A 101 14.17 -4.78 25.44
CA SER A 101 13.26 -4.79 26.60
C SER A 101 11.80 -4.85 26.18
N ASN A 102 11.44 -4.12 25.12
CA ASN A 102 10.14 -4.18 24.46
C ASN A 102 10.30 -4.17 22.94
N LEU A 103 9.36 -4.81 22.24
CA LEU A 103 9.32 -4.86 20.78
C LEU A 103 8.00 -4.31 20.28
N VAL A 104 8.03 -3.45 19.25
CA VAL A 104 6.83 -2.98 18.56
C VAL A 104 6.88 -3.46 17.11
N LEU A 105 5.91 -4.28 16.73
CA LEU A 105 5.71 -4.80 15.38
C LEU A 105 4.80 -3.84 14.60
N ALA A 106 5.40 -3.05 13.71
CA ALA A 106 4.73 -2.07 12.85
C ALA A 106 5.13 -2.25 11.37
N LEU A 107 5.36 -3.50 10.96
CA LEU A 107 5.86 -3.93 9.65
C LEU A 107 4.86 -3.75 8.49
N GLY A 108 3.65 -3.27 8.77
CA GLY A 108 2.58 -3.06 7.79
C GLY A 108 2.08 -4.35 7.15
N CYS A 109 1.59 -4.21 5.92
CA CYS A 109 1.15 -5.30 5.05
C CYS A 109 1.91 -5.30 3.72
N THR A 110 1.83 -6.39 2.98
CA THR A 110 2.36 -6.54 1.63
C THR A 110 1.24 -6.63 0.60
N SER A 111 1.54 -6.36 -0.67
CA SER A 111 0.59 -6.57 -1.77
C SER A 111 0.31 -8.06 -1.96
N CYS A 112 -0.95 -8.43 -2.13
CA CYS A 112 -1.34 -9.80 -2.45
C CYS A 112 -1.87 -9.87 -3.88
N TYR A 113 -1.24 -10.69 -4.72
CA TYR A 113 -1.62 -10.87 -6.12
C TYR A 113 -2.68 -11.97 -6.33
N LEU A 114 -3.27 -12.49 -5.25
CA LEU A 114 -4.40 -13.44 -5.26
C LEU A 114 -4.17 -14.70 -6.12
N ASN A 115 -2.91 -15.13 -6.25
CA ASN A 115 -2.47 -16.22 -7.14
C ASN A 115 -2.84 -16.01 -8.62
N VAL A 116 -3.01 -14.76 -9.05
CA VAL A 116 -3.23 -14.40 -10.45
C VAL A 116 -1.90 -14.48 -11.19
N GLU A 117 -1.88 -15.29 -12.25
CA GLU A 117 -0.69 -15.53 -13.06
C GLU A 117 -0.16 -14.23 -13.65
N GLY A 118 1.15 -13.99 -13.55
CA GLY A 118 1.82 -12.82 -14.12
C GLY A 118 1.49 -11.48 -13.46
N ALA A 119 0.60 -11.44 -12.46
CA ALA A 119 0.21 -10.19 -11.81
C ALA A 119 1.39 -9.55 -11.07
N GLN A 120 2.23 -10.33 -10.38
CA GLN A 120 3.39 -9.80 -9.68
C GLN A 120 4.46 -9.26 -10.64
N GLU A 121 4.59 -9.87 -11.82
CA GLU A 121 5.62 -9.56 -12.81
C GLU A 121 5.22 -8.45 -13.78
N HIS A 122 3.92 -8.32 -14.05
CA HIS A 122 3.41 -7.48 -15.14
C HIS A 122 2.43 -6.38 -14.69
N SER A 123 2.22 -6.21 -13.38
CA SER A 123 1.49 -5.07 -12.83
C SER A 123 2.35 -4.20 -11.93
N LEU A 124 1.95 -2.95 -11.77
CA LEU A 124 2.59 -1.99 -10.88
C LEU A 124 1.79 -1.88 -9.58
N PRO A 125 2.40 -2.08 -8.40
CA PRO A 125 1.79 -1.70 -7.14
C PRO A 125 1.81 -0.17 -6.97
N PHE A 126 0.96 0.36 -6.09
CA PHE A 126 0.93 1.79 -5.76
C PHE A 126 0.73 1.99 -4.24
N ARG A 127 1.82 1.83 -3.48
CA ARG A 127 1.83 1.92 -2.01
C ARG A 127 3.01 2.69 -1.42
N THR A 128 4.10 2.86 -2.18
CA THR A 128 5.30 3.56 -1.71
C THR A 128 5.65 4.73 -2.63
N GLY A 129 6.44 5.69 -2.15
CA GLY A 129 6.95 6.79 -2.98
C GLY A 129 7.66 6.30 -4.24
N THR A 130 8.59 5.34 -4.10
CA THR A 130 9.32 4.73 -5.22
C THR A 130 8.39 4.10 -6.25
N GLN A 131 7.29 3.47 -5.79
CA GLN A 131 6.29 2.89 -6.69
C GLN A 131 5.50 3.98 -7.43
N ALA A 132 5.16 5.09 -6.76
CA ALA A 132 4.50 6.22 -7.40
C ALA A 132 5.40 6.88 -8.47
N VAL A 133 6.70 7.07 -8.19
CA VAL A 133 7.69 7.54 -9.16
C VAL A 133 7.78 6.60 -10.36
N THR A 134 7.84 5.29 -10.10
CA THR A 134 7.91 4.26 -11.16
C THR A 134 6.67 4.29 -12.05
N LEU A 135 5.48 4.40 -11.44
CA LEU A 135 4.22 4.52 -12.17
C LEU A 135 4.17 5.80 -13.02
N ALA A 136 4.51 6.96 -12.45
CA ALA A 136 4.53 8.23 -13.17
C ALA A 136 5.46 8.17 -14.39
N LYS A 137 6.65 7.57 -14.23
CA LYS A 137 7.58 7.36 -15.33
C LYS A 137 6.99 6.45 -16.42
N LYS A 138 6.46 5.29 -16.05
CA LYS A 138 5.84 4.34 -16.99
C LYS A 138 4.70 4.99 -17.78
N LEU A 139 3.84 5.77 -17.12
CA LEU A 139 2.74 6.48 -17.76
C LEU A 139 3.27 7.49 -18.79
N ARG A 140 4.25 8.33 -18.41
CA ARG A 140 4.88 9.29 -19.35
C ARG A 140 5.52 8.59 -20.55
N ASP A 141 6.29 7.53 -20.31
CA ASP A 141 6.91 6.73 -21.37
C ASP A 141 5.84 6.16 -22.34
N CYS A 142 4.71 5.69 -21.82
CA CYS A 142 3.60 5.20 -22.64
C CYS A 142 2.98 6.31 -23.49
N LEU A 143 2.72 7.50 -22.92
CA LEU A 143 2.16 8.63 -23.64
C LEU A 143 3.11 9.16 -24.73
N GLU A 144 4.41 9.26 -24.43
CA GLU A 144 5.44 9.69 -25.39
C GLU A 144 5.62 8.70 -26.55
N ASN A 145 5.45 7.41 -26.30
CA ASN A 145 5.50 6.40 -27.35
C ASN A 145 4.21 6.43 -28.20
N ALA A 146 3.06 6.63 -27.56
CA ALA A 146 1.77 6.74 -28.24
C ALA A 146 1.72 7.94 -29.20
N SER A 147 2.35 9.08 -28.84
CA SER A 147 2.37 10.26 -29.73
C SER A 147 3.20 10.07 -31.01
N LYS A 148 4.07 9.04 -31.03
CA LYS A 148 4.94 8.72 -32.17
C LYS A 148 4.41 7.57 -33.02
N ILE A 149 3.39 6.85 -32.56
CA ILE A 149 2.92 5.61 -33.19
C ILE A 149 1.73 5.86 -34.12
N THR A 150 1.84 5.36 -35.35
CA THR A 150 0.79 5.52 -36.37
C THR A 150 -0.27 4.43 -36.32
N ASP A 151 0.14 3.21 -35.91
CA ASP A 151 -0.78 2.08 -35.75
C ASP A 151 -1.78 2.36 -34.63
N ALA A 152 -3.08 2.30 -34.96
CA ALA A 152 -4.15 2.69 -34.05
C ALA A 152 -4.34 1.72 -32.89
N GLU A 153 -4.14 0.42 -33.09
CA GLU A 153 -4.32 -0.60 -32.04
C GLU A 153 -3.16 -0.56 -31.05
N GLU A 154 -1.92 -0.42 -31.55
CA GLU A 154 -0.75 -0.22 -30.70
C GLU A 154 -0.84 1.09 -29.92
N ARG A 155 -1.31 2.18 -30.54
CA ARG A 155 -1.57 3.44 -29.84
C ARG A 155 -2.61 3.26 -28.74
N ARG A 156 -3.74 2.64 -29.06
CA ARG A 156 -4.82 2.40 -28.09
C ARG A 156 -4.33 1.58 -26.90
N LYS A 157 -3.51 0.56 -27.13
CA LYS A 157 -2.90 -0.26 -26.07
C LYS A 157 -2.02 0.58 -25.15
N LEU A 158 -1.18 1.47 -25.70
CA LEU A 158 -0.33 2.38 -24.93
C LEU A 158 -1.12 3.40 -24.11
N LEU A 159 -2.29 3.82 -24.62
CA LEU A 159 -3.19 4.79 -23.98
C LEU A 159 -4.23 4.17 -23.05
N THR A 160 -4.21 2.84 -22.87
CA THR A 160 -5.13 2.13 -21.97
C THR A 160 -4.42 1.79 -20.66
N VAL A 161 -5.00 2.26 -19.55
CA VAL A 161 -4.58 1.96 -18.17
C VAL A 161 -5.64 1.10 -17.50
N ALA A 162 -5.26 -0.08 -17.03
CA ALA A 162 -6.13 -0.98 -16.28
C ALA A 162 -5.75 -0.97 -14.79
N ILE A 163 -6.73 -0.78 -13.91
CA ILE A 163 -6.56 -0.76 -12.45
C ILE A 163 -7.36 -1.91 -11.87
N VAL A 164 -6.71 -2.80 -11.13
CA VAL A 164 -7.34 -3.96 -10.51
C VAL A 164 -7.56 -3.71 -9.01
N GLY A 165 -8.82 -3.62 -8.61
CA GLY A 165 -9.28 -3.41 -7.24
C GLY A 165 -10.01 -2.08 -7.07
N ALA A 166 -11.34 -2.11 -6.93
CA ALA A 166 -12.19 -0.93 -6.71
C ALA A 166 -12.38 -0.59 -5.22
N GLY A 167 -11.37 -0.87 -4.39
CA GLY A 167 -11.28 -0.28 -3.04
C GLY A 167 -10.92 1.21 -3.10
N PRO A 168 -10.78 1.89 -1.94
CA PRO A 168 -10.46 3.31 -1.88
C PRO A 168 -9.29 3.71 -2.78
N SER A 169 -8.17 2.97 -2.71
CA SER A 169 -6.98 3.28 -3.49
C SER A 169 -7.17 3.17 -5.00
N GLY A 170 -7.90 2.15 -5.48
CA GLY A 170 -8.13 2.01 -6.93
C GLY A 170 -9.12 3.02 -7.47
N VAL A 171 -10.16 3.36 -6.70
CA VAL A 171 -11.13 4.40 -7.08
C VAL A 171 -10.47 5.76 -7.16
N GLU A 172 -9.67 6.12 -6.15
CA GLU A 172 -8.96 7.40 -6.11
C GLU A 172 -7.91 7.51 -7.22
N LEU A 173 -7.17 6.43 -7.47
CA LEU A 173 -6.20 6.39 -8.56
C LEU A 173 -6.86 6.47 -9.92
N ALA A 174 -7.98 5.77 -10.13
CA ALA A 174 -8.72 5.81 -11.39
C ALA A 174 -9.23 7.22 -11.70
N ALA A 175 -9.84 7.88 -10.70
CA ALA A 175 -10.28 9.27 -10.82
C ALA A 175 -9.11 10.22 -11.15
N THR A 176 -8.00 10.09 -10.40
CA THR A 176 -6.80 10.91 -10.58
C THR A 176 -6.23 10.77 -12.00
N LEU A 177 -6.05 9.53 -12.47
CA LEU A 177 -5.49 9.28 -13.80
C LEU A 177 -6.43 9.68 -14.94
N ALA A 178 -7.74 9.53 -14.75
CA ALA A 178 -8.75 9.99 -15.69
C ALA A 178 -8.74 11.52 -15.88
N ASP A 179 -8.33 12.27 -14.86
CA ASP A 179 -8.20 13.72 -14.96
C ASP A 179 -6.84 14.16 -15.55
N LEU A 180 -5.75 13.48 -15.17
CA LEU A 180 -4.38 13.87 -15.53
C LEU A 180 -3.91 13.43 -16.91
N LEU A 181 -4.13 12.15 -17.26
CA LEU A 181 -3.56 11.57 -18.48
C LEU A 181 -4.01 12.28 -19.77
N PRO A 182 -5.29 12.71 -19.92
CA PRO A 182 -5.71 13.47 -21.10
C PRO A 182 -4.98 14.81 -21.23
N ILE A 183 -4.62 15.45 -20.12
CA ILE A 183 -3.86 16.72 -20.12
C ILE A 183 -2.44 16.45 -20.61
N TRP A 184 -1.74 15.50 -19.99
CA TRP A 184 -0.36 15.17 -20.38
C TRP A 184 -0.26 14.73 -21.83
N TYR A 185 -1.22 13.95 -22.32
CA TYR A 185 -1.17 13.49 -23.70
C TYR A 185 -1.41 14.64 -24.70
N ARG A 186 -2.29 15.61 -24.37
CA ARG A 186 -2.46 16.83 -25.18
C ARG A 186 -1.21 17.69 -25.25
N GLU A 187 -0.44 17.79 -24.16
CA GLU A 187 0.84 18.52 -24.15
C GLU A 187 1.88 17.91 -25.10
N LEU A 188 1.79 16.60 -25.34
CA LEU A 188 2.60 15.87 -26.32
C LEU A 188 2.04 15.94 -27.76
N GLY A 189 0.95 16.67 -27.99
CA GLY A 189 0.28 16.80 -29.29
C GLY A 189 -0.70 15.67 -29.61
N GLY A 190 -0.99 14.78 -28.66
CA GLY A 190 -1.97 13.71 -28.79
C GLY A 190 -3.42 14.16 -28.55
N ASN A 191 -4.38 13.31 -28.89
CA ASN A 191 -5.79 13.52 -28.55
C ASN A 191 -6.11 12.91 -27.19
N GLY A 192 -6.34 13.74 -26.17
CA GLY A 192 -6.64 13.31 -24.80
C GLY A 192 -7.88 12.40 -24.68
N GLU A 193 -8.82 12.48 -25.61
CA GLU A 193 -10.02 11.62 -25.65
C GLU A 193 -9.71 10.15 -26.04
N GLU A 194 -8.51 9.86 -26.54
CA GLU A 194 -8.07 8.48 -26.82
C GLU A 194 -7.64 7.72 -25.54
N ILE A 195 -7.46 8.42 -24.41
CA ILE A 195 -7.10 7.80 -23.13
C ILE A 195 -8.25 6.93 -22.63
N ARG A 196 -7.92 5.73 -22.15
CA ARG A 196 -8.87 4.83 -21.52
C ARG A 196 -8.38 4.43 -20.14
N VAL A 197 -9.23 4.64 -19.13
CA VAL A 197 -8.99 4.22 -17.75
C VAL A 197 -10.05 3.18 -17.39
N VAL A 198 -9.62 1.95 -17.11
CA VAL A 198 -10.51 0.82 -16.81
C VAL A 198 -10.27 0.37 -15.38
N LEU A 199 -11.31 0.36 -14.55
CA LEU A 199 -11.27 -0.12 -13.17
C LEU A 199 -12.00 -1.46 -13.06
N LEU A 200 -11.27 -2.52 -12.71
CA LEU A 200 -11.78 -3.88 -12.61
C LEU A 200 -11.93 -4.29 -11.14
N ASP A 201 -13.07 -4.88 -10.77
CA ASP A 201 -13.25 -5.49 -9.46
C ASP A 201 -14.18 -6.71 -9.53
N ARG A 202 -13.97 -7.67 -8.62
CA ARG A 202 -14.80 -8.88 -8.50
C ARG A 202 -16.12 -8.63 -7.78
N GLY A 203 -16.21 -7.56 -6.99
CA GLY A 203 -17.40 -7.14 -6.29
C GLY A 203 -18.45 -6.55 -7.23
N THR A 204 -19.66 -6.43 -6.72
CA THR A 204 -20.81 -5.83 -7.42
C THR A 204 -20.85 -4.31 -7.30
N GLU A 205 -20.02 -3.73 -6.44
CA GLU A 205 -19.97 -2.29 -6.17
C GLU A 205 -18.53 -1.84 -5.90
N ILE A 206 -18.24 -0.58 -6.25
CA ILE A 206 -17.00 0.09 -5.83
C ILE A 206 -17.07 0.43 -4.34
N LEU A 207 -15.92 0.57 -3.69
CA LEU A 207 -15.84 0.92 -2.26
C LEU A 207 -16.66 -0.02 -1.36
N ALA A 208 -16.84 -1.28 -1.79
CA ALA A 208 -17.45 -2.33 -0.98
C ALA A 208 -16.67 -2.41 0.33
N GLY A 209 -17.34 -2.02 1.42
CA GLY A 209 -16.69 -1.74 2.69
C GLY A 209 -16.09 -2.99 3.30
N GLY A 210 -15.08 -2.78 4.14
CA GLY A 210 -14.54 -3.85 4.97
C GLY A 210 -15.58 -4.43 5.96
N PRO A 211 -15.16 -5.20 6.98
CA PRO A 211 -16.04 -5.95 7.88
C PRO A 211 -17.15 -5.16 8.61
N ARG A 212 -17.14 -3.82 8.55
CA ARG A 212 -18.13 -2.93 9.18
C ARG A 212 -19.15 -2.31 8.20
N GLY A 213 -19.20 -2.79 6.95
CA GLY A 213 -20.23 -2.44 5.97
C GLY A 213 -19.77 -1.41 4.93
N GLY A 214 -20.42 -1.47 3.76
CA GLY A 214 -20.18 -0.61 2.60
C GLY A 214 -20.40 0.86 2.84
N VAL A 215 -19.87 1.67 1.91
CA VAL A 215 -20.19 3.09 1.80
C VAL A 215 -21.71 3.24 1.66
N LYS A 216 -22.31 4.22 2.36
CA LYS A 216 -23.76 4.48 2.27
C LYS A 216 -24.17 4.68 0.80
N SER A 217 -25.36 4.19 0.41
CA SER A 217 -25.83 4.20 -0.98
C SER A 217 -25.69 5.56 -1.69
N ALA A 218 -26.04 6.66 -1.01
CA ALA A 218 -25.92 8.01 -1.59
C ALA A 218 -24.46 8.43 -1.90
N LEU A 219 -23.50 7.98 -1.10
CA LEU A 219 -22.07 8.23 -1.35
C LEU A 219 -21.54 7.32 -2.46
N LEU A 220 -22.08 6.10 -2.60
CA LEU A 220 -21.77 5.21 -3.70
C LEU A 220 -22.28 5.77 -5.03
N GLU A 221 -23.50 6.30 -5.07
CA GLU A 221 -24.06 7.00 -6.24
C GLU A 221 -23.19 8.19 -6.64
N ALA A 222 -22.85 9.05 -5.67
CA ALA A 222 -21.96 10.20 -5.90
C ALA A 222 -20.58 9.77 -6.42
N ALA A 223 -20.01 8.67 -5.91
CA ALA A 223 -18.73 8.15 -6.39
C ALA A 223 -18.83 7.64 -7.84
N ASN A 224 -19.90 6.91 -8.19
CA ASN A 224 -20.12 6.45 -9.56
C ASN A 224 -20.31 7.63 -10.53
N GLU A 225 -21.12 8.62 -10.15
CA GLU A 225 -21.31 9.84 -10.96
C GLU A 225 -19.99 10.59 -11.13
N ALA A 226 -19.22 10.74 -10.05
CA ALA A 226 -17.93 11.41 -10.10
C ALA A 226 -16.92 10.68 -10.99
N LEU A 227 -16.95 9.35 -11.08
CA LEU A 227 -16.09 8.57 -11.99
C LEU A 227 -16.54 8.66 -13.44
N ALA A 228 -17.85 8.71 -13.69
CA ALA A 228 -18.43 8.81 -15.03
C ALA A 228 -18.26 10.21 -15.66
N THR A 229 -18.05 11.25 -14.84
CA THR A 229 -17.98 12.65 -15.26
C THR A 229 -16.57 13.25 -15.20
N ARG A 230 -15.54 12.42 -15.01
CA ARG A 230 -14.13 12.81 -15.15
C ARG A 230 -13.82 13.30 -16.56
N HIS A 231 -12.63 13.91 -16.75
CA HIS A 231 -12.20 14.34 -18.09
C HIS A 231 -12.31 13.24 -19.14
N VAL A 232 -11.84 12.03 -18.81
CA VAL A 232 -12.26 10.81 -19.51
C VAL A 232 -13.07 9.93 -18.55
N PRO A 233 -14.27 9.45 -18.93
CA PRO A 233 -15.06 8.59 -18.06
C PRO A 233 -14.29 7.32 -17.67
N VAL A 234 -14.28 6.98 -16.39
CA VAL A 234 -13.69 5.72 -15.93
C VAL A 234 -14.61 4.55 -16.29
N GLU A 235 -14.08 3.57 -17.02
CA GLU A 235 -14.79 2.36 -17.40
C GLU A 235 -14.81 1.36 -16.23
N LEU A 236 -15.99 1.14 -15.63
CA LEU A 236 -16.15 0.20 -14.52
C LEU A 236 -16.46 -1.22 -15.03
N LEU A 237 -15.57 -2.16 -14.74
CA LEU A 237 -15.77 -3.60 -14.95
C LEU A 237 -15.91 -4.30 -13.60
N LEU A 238 -17.13 -4.24 -13.05
CA LEU A 238 -17.52 -4.97 -11.85
C LEU A 238 -17.87 -6.42 -12.16
N GLU A 239 -18.00 -7.24 -11.12
CA GLU A 239 -18.25 -8.68 -11.22
C GLU A 239 -17.22 -9.38 -12.13
N THR A 240 -15.99 -8.87 -12.10
CA THR A 240 -14.91 -9.24 -13.01
C THR A 240 -13.75 -9.84 -12.23
N THR A 241 -13.46 -11.10 -12.50
CA THR A 241 -12.34 -11.82 -11.89
C THR A 241 -11.16 -11.83 -12.84
N VAL A 242 -10.07 -11.17 -12.46
CA VAL A 242 -8.80 -11.22 -13.23
C VAL A 242 -8.18 -12.60 -13.10
N ASN A 243 -7.82 -13.22 -14.23
CA ASN A 243 -7.25 -14.56 -14.29
C ASN A 243 -5.74 -14.54 -14.51
N ALA A 244 -5.26 -13.62 -15.37
CA ALA A 244 -3.85 -13.46 -15.67
C ALA A 244 -3.54 -12.03 -16.10
N VAL A 245 -2.33 -11.58 -15.81
CA VAL A 245 -1.76 -10.33 -16.32
C VAL A 245 -0.55 -10.67 -17.16
N SER A 246 -0.45 -10.10 -18.34
CA SER A 246 0.70 -10.19 -19.24
C SER A 246 1.27 -8.81 -19.47
N GLN A 247 2.46 -8.72 -20.07
CA GLN A 247 3.17 -7.45 -20.24
C GLN A 247 2.34 -6.30 -20.83
N ASN A 248 1.39 -6.59 -21.73
CA ASN A 248 0.54 -5.58 -22.36
C ASN A 248 -0.95 -5.98 -22.43
N SER A 249 -1.40 -6.91 -21.58
CA SER A 249 -2.80 -7.30 -21.54
C SER A 249 -3.23 -7.85 -20.18
N ILE A 250 -4.53 -7.81 -19.93
CA ILE A 250 -5.17 -8.41 -18.77
C ILE A 250 -6.28 -9.35 -19.23
N LYS A 251 -6.24 -10.59 -18.77
CA LYS A 251 -7.27 -11.60 -19.01
C LYS A 251 -8.17 -11.71 -17.80
N PHE A 252 -9.48 -11.67 -18.03
CA PHE A 252 -10.47 -11.71 -16.97
C PHE A 252 -11.73 -12.47 -17.39
N THR A 253 -12.44 -13.01 -16.40
CA THR A 253 -13.75 -13.63 -16.57
C THR A 253 -14.82 -12.72 -16.00
N ARG A 254 -15.84 -12.44 -16.80
CA ARG A 254 -17.03 -11.68 -16.40
C ARG A 254 -18.27 -12.37 -16.98
N HIS A 255 -19.26 -12.65 -16.14
CA HIS A 255 -20.48 -13.38 -16.54
C HIS A 255 -20.18 -14.68 -17.32
N ASP A 256 -19.29 -15.51 -16.79
CA ASP A 256 -18.84 -16.78 -17.38
C ASP A 256 -18.15 -16.69 -18.75
N GLN A 257 -17.77 -15.48 -19.17
CA GLN A 257 -17.02 -15.24 -20.41
C GLN A 257 -15.62 -14.72 -20.12
N THR A 258 -14.61 -15.42 -20.64
CA THR A 258 -13.22 -14.96 -20.60
C THR A 258 -12.98 -13.94 -21.71
N GLN A 259 -12.45 -12.79 -21.33
CA GLN A 259 -12.12 -11.66 -22.19
C GLN A 259 -10.67 -11.24 -21.95
N GLU A 260 -10.14 -10.48 -22.89
CA GLU A 260 -8.80 -9.91 -22.81
C GLU A 260 -8.85 -8.43 -23.16
N LEU A 261 -8.24 -7.60 -22.32
CA LEU A 261 -8.09 -6.16 -22.53
C LEU A 261 -6.62 -5.87 -22.78
N ALA A 262 -6.31 -5.27 -23.92
CA ALA A 262 -4.99 -4.75 -24.22
C ALA A 262 -4.74 -3.46 -23.39
N ALA A 263 -3.71 -3.47 -22.56
CA ALA A 263 -3.35 -2.35 -21.70
C ALA A 263 -1.83 -2.37 -21.44
N ALA A 264 -1.13 -1.30 -21.82
CA ALA A 264 0.31 -1.21 -21.61
C ALA A 264 0.69 -0.92 -20.14
N THR A 265 -0.27 -0.46 -19.34
CA THR A 265 -0.10 -0.19 -17.92
C THR A 265 -1.21 -0.90 -17.14
N VAL A 266 -0.83 -1.87 -16.31
CA VAL A 266 -1.71 -2.54 -15.36
C VAL A 266 -1.25 -2.16 -13.96
N ILE A 267 -2.18 -1.69 -13.13
CA ILE A 267 -1.93 -1.26 -11.76
C ILE A 267 -2.72 -2.16 -10.83
N TRP A 268 -2.05 -2.72 -9.82
CA TRP A 268 -2.66 -3.66 -8.88
C TRP A 268 -2.82 -3.02 -7.49
N THR A 269 -4.07 -2.75 -7.12
CA THR A 269 -4.45 -2.19 -5.81
C THR A 269 -5.25 -3.19 -4.98
N ALA A 270 -5.67 -4.32 -5.57
CA ALA A 270 -6.45 -5.36 -4.93
C ALA A 270 -5.63 -6.20 -3.95
N GLY A 271 -6.19 -6.46 -2.76
CA GLY A 271 -5.64 -7.43 -1.82
C GLY A 271 -4.40 -6.94 -1.06
N ILE A 272 -4.37 -7.26 0.23
CA ILE A 272 -3.18 -7.15 1.07
C ILE A 272 -2.99 -8.47 1.80
N ALA A 273 -1.72 -8.83 2.01
CA ALA A 273 -1.28 -9.95 2.80
C ALA A 273 -0.53 -9.46 4.04
N THR A 274 -0.48 -10.32 5.06
CA THR A 274 0.33 -10.07 6.25
C THR A 274 1.81 -10.09 5.86
N ASN A 275 2.64 -9.32 6.57
CA ASN A 275 4.08 -9.34 6.33
C ASN A 275 4.66 -10.74 6.67
N PRO A 276 5.48 -11.37 5.79
CA PRO A 276 6.03 -12.71 6.01
C PRO A 276 6.78 -12.87 7.34
N LEU A 277 7.47 -11.82 7.81
CA LEU A 277 8.15 -11.81 9.11
C LEU A 277 7.21 -12.09 10.28
N LEU A 278 5.91 -11.78 10.13
CA LEU A 278 4.90 -12.08 11.13
C LEU A 278 4.40 -13.51 11.03
N GLU A 279 4.42 -14.13 9.83
CA GLU A 279 3.98 -15.51 9.61
C GLU A 279 4.93 -16.49 10.31
N ASP A 280 6.23 -16.21 10.28
CA ASP A 280 7.29 -17.02 10.87
C ASP A 280 7.36 -16.96 12.41
N LEU A 281 6.62 -16.03 13.03
CA LEU A 281 6.61 -15.90 14.49
C LEU A 281 5.96 -17.14 15.16
N PRO A 282 6.47 -17.58 16.33
CA PRO A 282 5.94 -18.72 17.08
C PRO A 282 4.63 -18.38 17.83
N ILE A 283 3.68 -17.77 17.14
CA ILE A 283 2.35 -17.38 17.62
C ILE A 283 1.34 -18.40 17.15
N SER A 284 0.54 -18.92 18.09
CA SER A 284 -0.51 -19.89 17.83
C SER A 284 -1.46 -19.42 16.71
N PRO A 285 -1.90 -20.30 15.79
CA PRO A 285 -2.95 -19.97 14.83
C PRO A 285 -4.24 -19.45 15.48
N ALA A 286 -4.53 -19.85 16.72
CA ALA A 286 -5.68 -19.36 17.48
C ALA A 286 -5.56 -17.86 17.85
N HIS A 287 -4.33 -17.33 17.89
CA HIS A 287 -4.02 -15.93 18.17
C HIS A 287 -3.72 -15.15 16.87
N ARG A 288 -4.28 -15.61 15.75
CA ARG A 288 -4.25 -14.92 14.46
C ARG A 288 -5.67 -14.77 13.92
N ASP A 289 -5.92 -13.73 13.13
CA ASP A 289 -7.18 -13.62 12.39
C ASP A 289 -7.15 -14.42 11.07
N GLN A 290 -8.26 -14.43 10.33
CA GLN A 290 -8.37 -15.16 9.05
C GLN A 290 -7.39 -14.66 7.97
N ARG A 291 -6.77 -13.48 8.17
CA ARG A 291 -5.82 -12.86 7.25
C ARG A 291 -4.37 -13.02 7.73
N GLY A 292 -4.15 -13.69 8.86
CA GLY A 292 -2.84 -13.91 9.46
C GLY A 292 -2.35 -12.80 10.40
N ARG A 293 -3.14 -11.73 10.62
CA ARG A 293 -2.78 -10.63 11.53
C ARG A 293 -2.75 -11.12 12.96
N LEU A 294 -1.87 -10.54 13.77
CA LEU A 294 -1.67 -10.92 15.16
C LEU A 294 -2.83 -10.44 16.03
N GLN A 295 -3.44 -11.33 16.79
CA GLN A 295 -4.43 -10.93 17.80
C GLN A 295 -3.73 -10.23 18.96
N VAL A 296 -4.23 -9.05 19.30
CA VAL A 296 -3.71 -8.24 20.40
C VAL A 296 -4.74 -8.01 21.49
N THR A 297 -4.25 -7.77 22.70
CA THR A 297 -5.04 -7.27 23.83
C THR A 297 -5.52 -5.83 23.56
N PRO A 298 -6.45 -5.28 24.38
CA PRO A 298 -6.82 -3.85 24.28
C PRO A 298 -5.66 -2.87 24.52
N THR A 299 -4.56 -3.33 25.11
CA THR A 299 -3.30 -2.59 25.30
C THR A 299 -2.30 -2.83 24.17
N LEU A 300 -2.73 -3.46 23.08
CA LEU A 300 -1.96 -3.78 21.87
C LEU A 300 -0.83 -4.79 22.05
N GLN A 301 -0.82 -5.52 23.17
CA GLN A 301 0.19 -6.55 23.46
C GLN A 301 -0.20 -7.87 22.81
N LEU A 302 0.79 -8.68 22.43
CA LEU A 302 0.56 -10.07 22.09
C LEU A 302 0.13 -10.85 23.33
N VAL A 303 -0.79 -11.79 23.15
CA VAL A 303 -1.33 -12.61 24.25
C VAL A 303 -0.24 -13.44 24.91
N ASP A 304 0.65 -14.04 24.11
CA ASP A 304 1.70 -14.96 24.58
C ASP A 304 3.01 -14.25 24.95
N PHE A 305 3.20 -13.00 24.50
CA PHE A 305 4.43 -12.23 24.66
C PHE A 305 4.11 -10.77 25.07
N PRO A 306 3.85 -10.50 26.36
CA PRO A 306 3.38 -9.19 26.82
C PRO A 306 4.37 -8.03 26.60
N GLU A 307 5.66 -8.31 26.45
CA GLU A 307 6.69 -7.33 26.08
C GLU A 307 6.67 -6.92 24.60
N VAL A 308 5.83 -7.59 23.80
CA VAL A 308 5.70 -7.39 22.36
C VAL A 308 4.34 -6.75 22.07
N PHE A 309 4.40 -5.63 21.36
CA PHE A 309 3.24 -4.88 20.89
C PHE A 309 3.12 -5.03 19.38
N ALA A 310 1.90 -5.03 18.85
CA ALA A 310 1.67 -4.99 17.41
C ALA A 310 0.62 -3.93 17.06
N GLY A 311 0.88 -3.15 16.00
CA GLY A 311 0.04 -2.04 15.59
C GLY A 311 -0.15 -1.96 14.07
N GLY A 312 -1.10 -1.14 13.64
CA GLY A 312 -1.48 -0.99 12.24
C GLY A 312 -1.90 -2.31 11.58
N ASP A 313 -1.49 -2.50 10.33
CA ASP A 313 -1.89 -3.66 9.53
C ASP A 313 -1.33 -5.00 10.04
N CYS A 314 -0.41 -4.98 11.02
CA CYS A 314 0.11 -6.18 11.67
C CYS A 314 -0.88 -6.80 12.68
N ALA A 315 -1.83 -6.01 13.19
CA ALA A 315 -2.66 -6.38 14.32
C ALA A 315 -4.16 -6.51 13.99
N ALA A 316 -4.82 -7.38 14.74
CA ALA A 316 -6.27 -7.51 14.80
C ALA A 316 -6.70 -7.44 16.27
N ASN A 317 -7.58 -6.49 16.61
CA ASN A 317 -8.11 -6.41 17.96
C ASN A 317 -9.23 -7.46 18.15
N THR A 318 -9.18 -8.17 19.27
CA THR A 318 -10.07 -9.29 19.62
C THR A 318 -11.49 -8.85 19.97
N THR A 319 -11.68 -7.62 20.46
CA THR A 319 -13.01 -7.08 20.80
C THR A 319 -13.64 -6.26 19.69
N ASP A 320 -12.84 -5.71 18.78
CA ASP A 320 -13.29 -4.80 17.73
C ASP A 320 -12.38 -4.89 16.50
N SER A 321 -12.77 -5.66 15.49
CA SER A 321 -11.99 -5.69 14.24
C SER A 321 -12.05 -4.31 13.57
N HIS A 322 -10.91 -3.62 13.52
CA HIS A 322 -10.77 -2.31 12.88
C HIS A 322 -10.28 -2.48 11.43
N PRO A 323 -10.67 -1.57 10.52
CA PRO A 323 -10.18 -1.60 9.15
C PRO A 323 -8.67 -1.29 9.10
N PRO A 324 -7.92 -1.87 8.15
CA PRO A 324 -6.50 -1.61 7.95
C PRO A 324 -6.31 -0.22 7.32
N THR A 325 -6.34 0.84 8.13
CA THR A 325 -6.21 2.23 7.68
C THR A 325 -5.19 2.99 8.51
N ALA A 326 -4.59 4.03 7.91
CA ALA A 326 -3.70 4.95 8.61
C ALA A 326 -4.35 5.65 9.81
N GLN A 327 -5.69 5.77 9.83
CA GLN A 327 -6.43 6.41 10.92
C GLN A 327 -6.55 5.50 12.17
N VAL A 328 -6.58 4.18 11.96
CA VAL A 328 -6.66 3.19 13.05
C VAL A 328 -5.28 2.90 13.64
N THR A 329 -4.26 3.07 12.79
CA THR A 329 -2.86 2.78 13.05
C THR A 329 -2.25 3.80 14.02
#